data_AF-A0A2D5GWD7-F1
#
_entry.id   AF-A0A2D5GWD7-F1
#
_cell.length_a   1.000
_cell.length_b   1.000
_cell.length_c   1.000
_cell.angle_alpha   90.00
_cell.angle_beta   90.00
_cell.angle_gamma   90.00
#
_symmetry.space_group_name_H-M   'P 1'
#
loop_
_entity.id
_entity.type
_entity.pdbx_description
1 polymer ?
#
loop_
_entity_poly.entity_id
_entity_poly.type
_entity_poly.pdbx_seq_one_letter_code
_entity_poly.pdbx_strand_id
1 'polypeptide(L)'
;MAIYTFLAAAFFTLSPMLKLGYTEYRRTFEHWGTIVARGMLEPNPIRWMGGEIPLANMSFKPALARYLMHFPKEHEARLDSPLYLDFLDLSPQTSLWIIKAVMLCFLVFIGWKFRRHYEDRNDERILWECAIISIMILLYSPVTWGQHCVGIFPGMYLLVRCATSRQNFTRPLKIGIGLFVFLILILNRTFIGKFYSEVMSTYHIATFAFIGIIFFLLKRHENVTREQSQKSESVTAAP
;
A
#
# COMPACT_ATOMS: atom_id res chain seq x y z
N MET A 1 -4.18 -16.83 -21.75
CA MET A 1 -4.29 -16.39 -20.33
C MET A 1 -4.86 -14.99 -20.18
N ALA A 2 -4.34 -13.95 -20.86
CA ALA A 2 -4.82 -12.58 -20.72
C ALA A 2 -6.34 -12.39 -20.91
N ILE A 3 -6.94 -13.05 -21.91
CA ILE A 3 -8.40 -13.01 -22.15
C ILE A 3 -9.16 -13.58 -20.94
N TYR A 4 -8.74 -14.71 -20.38
CA TYR A 4 -9.38 -15.30 -19.20
C TYR A 4 -9.25 -14.41 -17.96
N THR A 5 -8.10 -13.78 -17.76
CA THR A 5 -7.90 -12.81 -16.67
C THR A 5 -8.83 -11.60 -16.84
N PHE A 6 -8.94 -11.07 -18.06
CA PHE A 6 -9.84 -9.96 -18.36
C PHE A 6 -11.31 -10.34 -18.15
N LEU A 7 -11.72 -11.51 -18.65
CA LEU A 7 -13.08 -12.03 -18.44
C LEU A 7 -13.39 -12.26 -16.97
N ALA A 8 -12.45 -12.81 -16.20
CA ALA A 8 -12.60 -12.99 -14.76
C ALA A 8 -12.73 -11.63 -14.04
N ALA A 9 -11.87 -10.67 -14.36
CA ALA A 9 -11.94 -9.32 -13.78
C ALA A 9 -13.26 -8.63 -14.13
N ALA A 10 -13.71 -8.71 -15.38
CA ALA A 10 -15.00 -8.20 -15.82
C ALA A 10 -16.15 -8.89 -15.07
N PHE A 11 -16.12 -10.23 -14.97
CA PHE A 11 -17.13 -11.00 -14.25
C PHE A 11 -17.21 -10.60 -12.78
N PHE A 12 -16.08 -10.51 -12.07
CA PHE A 12 -16.06 -10.08 -10.67
C PHE A 12 -16.57 -8.65 -10.49
N THR A 13 -16.13 -7.73 -11.36
CA THR A 13 -16.54 -6.32 -11.32
C THR A 13 -18.05 -6.17 -11.55
N LEU A 14 -18.61 -6.95 -12.48
CA LEU A 14 -20.03 -6.92 -12.85
C LEU A 14 -20.90 -7.81 -11.97
N SER A 15 -20.34 -8.73 -11.19
CA SER A 15 -21.10 -9.69 -10.37
C SER A 15 -22.11 -9.03 -9.41
N PRO A 16 -21.87 -7.84 -8.80
CA PRO A 16 -22.88 -7.19 -7.98
C PRO A 16 -24.14 -6.81 -8.75
N MET A 17 -24.05 -6.61 -10.07
CA MET A 17 -25.19 -6.32 -10.95
C MET A 17 -26.23 -7.44 -10.94
N LEU A 18 -25.81 -8.70 -10.72
CA LEU A 18 -26.73 -9.85 -10.63
C LEU A 18 -27.65 -9.75 -9.42
N LYS A 19 -27.20 -9.11 -8.33
CA LYS A 19 -27.98 -8.95 -7.09
C LYS A 19 -28.70 -7.60 -7.03
N LEU A 20 -28.03 -6.53 -7.46
CA LEU A 20 -28.55 -5.16 -7.38
C LEU A 20 -29.49 -4.80 -8.55
N GLY A 21 -29.37 -5.50 -9.69
CA GLY A 21 -29.93 -5.06 -10.96
C GLY A 21 -29.07 -3.98 -11.64
N TYR A 22 -29.26 -3.79 -12.95
CA TYR A 22 -28.46 -2.87 -13.76
C TYR A 22 -28.55 -1.42 -13.29
N THR A 23 -29.76 -0.93 -13.01
CA THR A 23 -29.99 0.48 -12.64
C THR A 23 -29.28 0.87 -11.35
N GLU A 24 -29.43 0.06 -10.29
CA GLU A 24 -28.79 0.34 -8.99
C GLU A 24 -27.27 0.13 -9.05
N TYR A 25 -26.80 -0.89 -9.77
CA TYR A 25 -25.37 -1.09 -10.02
C TYR A 25 -24.76 0.14 -10.70
N ARG A 26 -25.38 0.61 -11.80
CA ARG A 26 -24.92 1.78 -12.54
C ARG A 26 -24.88 3.02 -11.65
N ARG A 27 -25.96 3.31 -10.91
CA ARG A 27 -26.03 4.45 -9.99
C ARG A 27 -24.92 4.40 -8.93
N THR A 28 -24.69 3.22 -8.36
CA THR A 28 -23.64 3.00 -7.35
C THR A 28 -22.26 3.23 -7.94
N PHE A 29 -22.01 2.70 -9.14
CA PHE A 29 -20.73 2.84 -9.83
C PHE A 29 -20.45 4.29 -10.24
N GLU A 30 -21.45 5.01 -10.77
CA GLU A 30 -21.36 6.44 -11.08
C GLU A 30 -21.07 7.27 -9.82
N HIS A 31 -21.75 6.96 -8.71
CA HIS A 31 -21.52 7.62 -7.43
C HIS A 31 -20.10 7.39 -6.91
N TRP A 32 -19.64 6.13 -6.91
CA TRP A 32 -18.27 5.77 -6.55
C TRP A 32 -17.24 6.46 -7.44
N GLY A 33 -17.43 6.45 -8.75
CA GLY A 33 -16.52 7.10 -9.71
C GLY A 33 -16.43 8.61 -9.48
N THR A 34 -17.56 9.28 -9.23
CA THR A 34 -17.61 10.71 -8.88
C THR A 34 -16.84 10.99 -7.59
N ILE A 35 -17.01 10.14 -6.60
CA ILE A 35 -16.33 10.19 -5.30
C ILE A 35 -14.80 10.07 -5.48
N VAL A 36 -14.34 9.03 -6.18
CA VAL A 36 -12.91 8.83 -6.43
C VAL A 36 -12.31 10.00 -7.22
N ALA A 37 -13.01 10.45 -8.27
CA ALA A 37 -12.56 11.58 -9.08
C ALA A 37 -12.41 12.86 -8.23
N ARG A 38 -13.38 13.19 -7.38
CA ARG A 38 -13.27 14.34 -6.46
C ARG A 38 -12.08 14.21 -5.52
N GLY A 39 -11.86 13.05 -4.92
CA GLY A 39 -10.70 12.83 -4.03
C GLY A 39 -9.34 12.95 -4.72
N MET A 40 -9.25 12.53 -5.99
CA MET A 40 -8.03 12.61 -6.80
C MET A 40 -7.77 14.00 -7.38
N LEU A 41 -8.83 14.76 -7.66
CA LEU A 41 -8.77 16.12 -8.21
C LEU A 41 -8.73 17.21 -7.13
N GLU A 42 -8.94 16.86 -5.85
CA GLU A 42 -8.85 17.78 -4.72
C GLU A 42 -7.48 18.52 -4.71
N PRO A 43 -7.47 19.86 -4.89
CA PRO A 43 -6.24 20.64 -4.99
C PRO A 43 -5.46 20.71 -3.69
N ASN A 44 -6.11 20.57 -2.54
CA ASN A 44 -5.44 20.57 -1.25
C ASN A 44 -5.16 19.12 -0.78
N PRO A 45 -3.89 18.69 -0.69
CA PRO A 45 -3.59 17.29 -0.38
C PRO A 45 -3.98 16.84 1.03
N ILE A 46 -4.28 17.78 1.95
CA ILE A 46 -4.77 17.48 3.31
C ILE A 46 -6.30 17.37 3.38
N ARG A 47 -7.00 17.51 2.24
CA ARG A 47 -8.45 17.38 2.15
C ARG A 47 -8.87 16.14 1.37
N TRP A 48 -10.06 15.65 1.71
CA TRP A 48 -10.79 14.60 1.01
C TRP A 48 -12.28 14.98 0.91
N MET A 49 -13.10 14.07 0.40
CA MET A 49 -14.52 14.32 0.11
C MET A 49 -15.34 14.79 1.32
N GLY A 50 -14.95 14.40 2.53
CA GLY A 50 -15.62 14.78 3.78
C GLY A 50 -15.01 15.99 4.49
N GLY A 51 -14.07 16.71 3.87
CA GLY A 51 -13.35 17.83 4.50
C GLY A 51 -11.89 17.48 4.76
N GLU A 52 -11.40 17.73 5.97
CA GLU A 52 -10.01 17.46 6.33
C GLU A 52 -9.74 15.96 6.44
N ILE A 53 -8.54 15.54 6.03
CA ILE A 53 -8.11 14.15 6.16
C ILE A 53 -7.83 13.88 7.64
N PRO A 54 -8.55 12.94 8.26
CA PRO A 54 -8.34 12.66 9.67
C PRO A 54 -7.01 11.94 9.89
N LEU A 55 -6.49 12.10 11.11
CA LEU A 55 -5.21 11.55 11.57
C LEU A 55 -5.12 10.03 11.35
N ALA A 56 -6.25 9.33 11.45
CA ALA A 56 -6.33 7.87 11.31
C ALA A 56 -6.14 7.36 9.87
N ASN A 57 -6.07 8.24 8.86
CA ASN A 57 -5.94 7.82 7.46
C ASN A 57 -4.51 7.36 7.15
N MET A 58 -4.36 6.11 6.72
CA MET A 58 -3.09 5.45 6.42
C MET A 58 -2.75 5.43 4.92
N SER A 59 -3.50 6.14 4.09
CA SER A 59 -3.21 6.29 2.65
C SER A 59 -1.88 7.02 2.41
N PHE A 60 -1.28 6.83 1.22
CA PHE A 60 0.04 7.38 0.93
C PHE A 60 0.04 8.90 0.69
N LYS A 61 -1.02 9.43 0.05
CA LYS A 61 -1.20 10.87 -0.19
C LYS A 61 -1.09 11.71 1.11
N PRO A 62 -1.88 11.47 2.17
CA PRO A 62 -1.76 12.25 3.41
C PRO A 62 -0.42 12.02 4.12
N ALA A 63 0.12 10.80 4.06
CA ALA A 63 1.43 10.50 4.63
C ALA A 63 2.53 11.36 4.01
N LEU A 64 2.53 11.55 2.69
CA LEU A 64 3.48 12.46 2.03
C LEU A 64 3.17 13.93 2.34
N ALA A 65 1.90 14.33 2.35
CA ALA A 65 1.49 15.71 2.63
C ALA A 65 2.05 16.21 3.97
N ARG A 66 2.10 15.34 4.99
CA ARG A 66 2.66 15.66 6.31
C ARG A 66 4.11 16.14 6.29
N TYR A 67 4.93 15.64 5.37
CA TYR A 67 6.35 16.01 5.26
C TYR A 67 6.58 17.17 4.30
N LEU A 68 5.60 17.46 3.44
CA LEU A 68 5.71 18.50 2.42
C LEU A 68 5.10 19.83 2.85
N MET A 69 4.16 19.82 3.80
CA MET A 69 3.36 20.98 4.17
C MET A 69 3.17 21.12 5.67
N HIS A 70 3.00 22.36 6.11
CA HIS A 70 2.47 22.67 7.44
C HIS A 70 0.95 22.56 7.44
N PHE A 71 0.41 21.80 8.38
CA PHE A 71 -1.03 21.69 8.56
C PHE A 71 -1.58 22.94 9.28
N PRO A 72 -2.80 23.41 9.00
CA PRO A 72 -3.43 24.50 9.78
C PRO A 72 -3.51 24.16 11.27
N LYS A 73 -3.56 25.17 12.14
CA LYS A 73 -3.60 24.98 13.61
C LYS A 73 -4.83 24.20 14.06
N GLU A 74 -5.92 24.33 13.31
CA GLU A 74 -7.22 23.70 13.57
C GLU A 74 -7.27 22.24 13.09
N HIS A 75 -6.29 21.81 12.30
CA HIS A 75 -6.30 20.50 11.67
C HIS A 75 -6.04 19.39 12.69
N GLU A 76 -6.86 18.33 12.69
CA GLU A 76 -6.79 17.23 13.68
C GLU A 76 -5.39 16.63 13.83
N ALA A 77 -4.68 16.44 12.71
CA ALA A 77 -3.33 15.88 12.71
C ALA A 77 -2.22 16.84 13.17
N ARG A 78 -2.52 18.12 13.44
CA ARG A 78 -1.58 19.10 14.01
C ARG A 78 -1.67 19.08 15.53
N LEU A 79 -0.73 18.39 16.16
CA LEU A 79 -0.68 18.25 17.62
C LEU A 79 0.01 19.46 18.26
N ASP A 80 -0.56 19.97 19.35
CA ASP A 80 0.08 20.98 20.20
C ASP A 80 1.09 20.30 21.13
N SER A 81 2.28 20.00 20.61
CA SER A 81 3.31 19.23 21.30
C SER A 81 4.71 19.55 20.77
N PRO A 82 5.75 19.59 21.63
CA PRO A 82 7.14 19.73 21.19
C PRO A 82 7.62 18.53 20.35
N LEU A 83 6.92 17.39 20.41
CA LEU A 83 7.22 16.21 19.59
C LEU A 83 6.62 16.30 18.19
N TYR A 84 5.79 17.30 17.90
CA TYR A 84 5.28 17.59 16.57
C TYR A 84 6.28 18.49 15.84
N LEU A 85 6.93 17.95 14.82
CA LEU A 85 7.93 18.65 14.02
C LEU A 85 7.44 18.81 12.60
N ASP A 86 7.41 20.04 12.14
CA ASP A 86 7.20 20.33 10.73
C ASP A 86 8.52 20.15 9.95
N PHE A 87 8.43 19.81 8.65
CA PHE A 87 9.61 19.49 7.82
C PHE A 87 9.79 20.52 6.70
N LEU A 88 8.93 20.47 5.69
CA LEU A 88 8.89 21.45 4.61
C LEU A 88 7.61 22.28 4.71
N ASP A 89 7.65 23.46 4.08
CA ASP A 89 6.53 24.40 4.03
C ASP A 89 6.17 24.76 2.59
N LEU A 90 5.84 23.74 1.79
CA LEU A 90 5.47 23.93 0.41
C LEU A 90 3.99 24.30 0.28
N SER A 91 3.66 25.08 -0.77
CA SER A 91 2.27 25.40 -1.08
C SER A 91 1.44 24.13 -1.36
N PRO A 92 0.12 24.12 -1.09
CA PRO A 92 -0.75 22.98 -1.37
C PRO A 92 -0.61 22.45 -2.80
N GLN A 93 -0.53 23.36 -3.77
CA GLN A 93 -0.43 23.01 -5.19
C GLN A 93 0.90 22.34 -5.53
N THR A 94 2.02 22.88 -5.01
CA THR A 94 3.36 22.31 -5.22
C THR A 94 3.45 20.92 -4.60
N SER A 95 2.95 20.78 -3.37
CA SER A 95 2.92 19.50 -2.66
C SER A 95 2.09 18.47 -3.39
N LEU A 96 0.92 18.84 -3.91
CA LEU A 96 0.09 17.93 -4.71
C LEU A 96 0.82 17.41 -5.94
N TRP A 97 1.54 18.26 -6.66
CA TRP A 97 2.33 17.86 -7.83
C TRP A 97 3.45 16.89 -7.46
N ILE A 98 4.19 17.18 -6.38
CA ILE A 98 5.23 16.28 -5.87
C ILE A 98 4.63 14.94 -5.46
N ILE A 99 3.52 14.93 -4.73
CA ILE A 99 2.83 13.70 -4.32
C ILE A 99 2.41 12.88 -5.54
N LYS A 100 1.76 13.52 -6.53
CA LYS A 100 1.36 12.85 -7.77
C LYS A 100 2.56 12.27 -8.51
N ALA A 101 3.67 13.00 -8.58
CA ALA A 101 4.90 12.51 -9.21
C ALA A 101 5.48 11.30 -8.45
N VAL A 102 5.59 11.37 -7.12
CA VAL A 102 6.09 10.27 -6.27
C VAL A 102 5.21 9.03 -6.42
N MET A 103 3.89 9.19 -6.33
CA MET A 103 2.94 8.09 -6.51
C MET A 103 2.98 7.53 -7.93
N LEU A 104 3.11 8.36 -8.97
CA LEU A 104 3.24 7.87 -10.34
C LEU A 104 4.55 7.10 -10.54
N CYS A 105 5.67 7.64 -10.08
CA CYS A 105 6.98 6.97 -10.12
C CYS A 105 6.95 5.63 -9.40
N PHE A 106 6.32 5.56 -8.23
CA PHE A 106 6.19 4.32 -7.48
C PHE A 106 5.32 3.30 -8.22
N LEU A 107 4.21 3.73 -8.83
CA LEU A 107 3.35 2.86 -9.63
C LEU A 107 4.07 2.32 -10.86
N VAL A 108 4.76 3.19 -11.61
CA VAL A 108 5.56 2.82 -12.78
C VAL A 108 6.68 1.88 -12.39
N PHE A 109 7.35 2.12 -11.25
CA PHE A 109 8.39 1.24 -10.73
C PHE A 109 7.87 -0.17 -10.45
N ILE A 110 6.73 -0.30 -9.76
CA ILE A 110 6.13 -1.62 -9.49
C ILE A 110 5.66 -2.28 -10.79
N GLY A 111 4.95 -1.55 -11.66
CA GLY A 111 4.50 -2.06 -12.95
C GLY A 111 5.66 -2.55 -13.82
N TRP A 112 6.79 -1.84 -13.81
CA TRP A 112 8.01 -2.26 -14.50
C TRP A 112 8.59 -3.55 -13.92
N LYS A 113 8.56 -3.73 -12.59
CA LYS A 113 9.03 -4.96 -11.93
C LYS A 113 8.14 -6.16 -12.27
N PHE A 114 6.84 -5.94 -12.52
CA PHE A 114 5.85 -7.00 -12.81
C PHE A 114 5.58 -7.19 -14.31
N ARG A 115 6.36 -6.59 -15.20
CA ARG A 115 6.15 -6.65 -16.66
C ARG A 115 6.31 -8.04 -17.30
N ARG A 116 6.58 -9.08 -16.51
CA ARG A 116 6.90 -10.42 -17.02
C ARG A 116 5.64 -11.16 -17.45
N HIS A 117 5.82 -12.07 -18.40
CA HIS A 117 4.77 -12.99 -18.79
C HIS A 117 4.87 -14.28 -17.97
N TYR A 118 3.72 -14.78 -17.52
CA TYR A 118 3.61 -16.04 -16.76
C TYR A 118 2.93 -17.09 -17.64
N GLU A 119 3.64 -18.19 -17.91
CA GLU A 119 3.10 -19.32 -18.68
C GLU A 119 2.44 -20.37 -17.77
N ASP A 120 2.94 -20.54 -16.54
CA ASP A 120 2.40 -21.47 -15.55
C ASP A 120 1.58 -20.74 -14.47
N ARG A 121 0.39 -21.26 -14.18
CA ARG A 121 -0.49 -20.78 -13.10
C ARG A 121 0.05 -21.10 -11.70
N ASN A 122 0.92 -22.11 -11.58
CA ASN A 122 1.48 -22.54 -10.30
C ASN A 122 2.77 -21.77 -9.95
N ASP A 123 3.13 -20.76 -10.75
CA ASP A 123 4.29 -19.94 -10.49
C ASP A 123 4.12 -19.15 -9.19
N GLU A 124 4.96 -19.47 -8.21
CA GLU A 124 4.93 -18.84 -6.90
C GLU A 124 5.16 -17.31 -6.95
N ARG A 125 5.78 -16.79 -8.02
CA ARG A 125 5.98 -15.34 -8.22
C ARG A 125 4.66 -14.57 -8.22
N ILE A 126 3.61 -15.16 -8.78
CA ILE A 126 2.26 -14.58 -8.83
C ILE A 126 1.76 -14.24 -7.43
N LEU A 127 2.02 -15.10 -6.44
CA LEU A 127 1.59 -14.88 -5.06
C LEU A 127 2.26 -13.65 -4.44
N TRP A 128 3.54 -13.42 -4.74
CA TRP A 128 4.28 -12.26 -4.25
C TRP A 128 3.77 -10.96 -4.89
N GLU A 129 3.51 -10.99 -6.20
CA GLU A 129 2.94 -9.84 -6.90
C GLU A 129 1.54 -9.51 -6.37
N CYS A 130 0.67 -10.50 -6.20
CA CYS A 130 -0.66 -10.31 -5.60
C CYS A 130 -0.58 -9.72 -4.17
N ALA A 131 0.35 -10.18 -3.34
CA ALA A 131 0.56 -9.63 -2.01
C ALA A 131 1.00 -8.16 -2.03
N ILE A 132 1.88 -7.80 -2.97
CA ILE A 132 2.31 -6.40 -3.16
C ILE A 132 1.15 -5.54 -3.65
N ILE A 133 0.39 -5.99 -4.65
CA ILE A 133 -0.76 -5.26 -5.17
C ILE A 133 -1.82 -5.04 -4.08
N SER A 134 -2.06 -6.02 -3.22
CA SER A 134 -2.97 -5.89 -2.09
C SER A 134 -2.60 -4.73 -1.15
N ILE A 135 -1.31 -4.54 -0.88
CA ILE A 135 -0.82 -3.40 -0.07
C ILE A 135 -0.87 -2.10 -0.89
N MET A 136 -0.56 -2.13 -2.18
CA MET A 136 -0.67 -0.96 -3.04
C MET A 136 -2.10 -0.42 -3.09
N ILE A 137 -3.13 -1.26 -3.10
CA ILE A 137 -4.53 -0.81 -3.06
C ILE A 137 -4.79 0.04 -1.80
N LEU A 138 -4.20 -0.32 -0.66
CA LEU A 138 -4.29 0.47 0.58
C LEU A 138 -3.55 1.81 0.47
N LEU A 139 -2.37 1.81 -0.15
CA LEU A 139 -1.57 3.04 -0.30
C LEU A 139 -2.22 4.04 -1.28
N TYR A 140 -2.86 3.55 -2.35
CA TYR A 140 -3.46 4.39 -3.40
C TYR A 140 -4.94 4.68 -3.19
N SER A 141 -5.59 4.01 -2.24
CA SER A 141 -6.94 4.39 -1.83
C SER A 141 -6.96 5.84 -1.34
N PRO A 142 -7.99 6.64 -1.69
CA PRO A 142 -8.18 7.96 -1.10
C PRO A 142 -8.28 7.92 0.43
N VAL A 143 -8.79 6.81 0.96
CA VAL A 143 -9.04 6.61 2.39
C VAL A 143 -8.69 5.18 2.79
N THR A 144 -7.76 5.04 3.74
CA THR A 144 -7.36 3.76 4.31
C THR A 144 -7.43 3.83 5.83
N TRP A 145 -8.34 3.05 6.40
CA TRP A 145 -8.49 2.90 7.85
C TRP A 145 -7.79 1.64 8.34
N GLY A 146 -7.56 1.55 9.65
CA GLY A 146 -6.99 0.35 10.28
C GLY A 146 -7.73 -0.94 9.93
N GLN A 147 -9.06 -0.90 9.79
CA GLN A 147 -9.85 -2.06 9.36
C GLN A 147 -9.56 -2.53 7.93
N HIS A 148 -9.08 -1.65 7.04
CA HIS A 148 -8.68 -2.02 5.68
C HIS A 148 -7.30 -2.69 5.66
N CYS A 149 -6.50 -2.53 6.72
CA CYS A 149 -5.15 -3.08 6.81
C CYS A 149 -5.10 -4.61 6.82
N VAL A 150 -6.24 -5.31 6.85
CA VAL A 150 -6.30 -6.75 6.52
C VAL A 150 -5.68 -7.07 5.16
N GLY A 151 -5.64 -6.11 4.24
CA GLY A 151 -4.97 -6.23 2.95
C GLY A 151 -3.45 -6.50 3.03
N ILE A 152 -2.81 -6.31 4.20
CA ILE A 152 -1.37 -6.62 4.37
C ILE A 152 -1.12 -8.11 4.65
N PHE A 153 -2.15 -8.87 5.06
CA PHE A 153 -1.99 -10.24 5.55
C PHE A 153 -1.37 -11.21 4.55
N PRO A 154 -1.69 -11.17 3.24
CA PRO A 154 -1.03 -12.04 2.27
C PRO A 154 0.49 -11.86 2.27
N GLY A 155 0.97 -10.62 2.32
CA GLY A 155 2.39 -10.30 2.38
C GLY A 155 3.04 -10.79 3.67
N MET A 156 2.40 -10.51 4.82
CA MET A 156 2.91 -10.97 6.12
C MET A 156 2.98 -12.50 6.19
N TYR A 157 1.97 -13.20 5.71
CA TYR A 157 1.95 -14.66 5.65
C TYR A 157 3.13 -15.21 4.83
N LEU A 158 3.38 -14.67 3.63
CA LEU A 158 4.49 -15.11 2.79
C LEU A 158 5.86 -14.87 3.45
N LEU A 159 6.02 -13.71 4.10
CA LEU A 159 7.26 -13.39 4.82
C LEU A 159 7.48 -14.32 6.02
N VAL A 160 6.44 -14.59 6.82
CA VAL A 160 6.50 -15.54 7.95
C VAL A 160 6.79 -16.95 7.46
N ARG A 161 6.11 -17.41 6.40
CA ARG A 161 6.35 -18.72 5.80
C ARG A 161 7.81 -18.89 5.37
N CYS A 162 8.41 -17.86 4.75
CA CYS A 162 9.83 -17.87 4.41
C CYS A 162 10.73 -17.89 5.65
N ALA A 163 10.33 -17.21 6.74
CA ALA A 163 11.06 -17.24 8.01
C ALA A 163 11.10 -18.63 8.63
N THR A 164 9.98 -19.35 8.60
CA THR A 164 9.82 -20.65 9.25
C THR A 164 10.34 -21.81 8.41
N SER A 165 10.39 -21.69 7.08
CA SER A 165 10.78 -22.78 6.16
C SER A 165 12.29 -23.01 6.03
N ARG A 166 13.13 -22.35 6.84
CA ARG A 166 14.61 -22.36 6.75
C ARG A 166 15.17 -21.92 5.38
N GLN A 167 14.34 -21.38 4.48
CA GLN A 167 14.80 -20.76 3.25
C GLN A 167 15.45 -19.41 3.57
N ASN A 168 16.76 -19.43 3.83
CA ASN A 168 17.69 -18.28 3.95
C ASN A 168 17.03 -16.95 4.35
N PHE A 169 16.54 -16.91 5.59
CA PHE A 169 15.93 -15.71 6.14
C PHE A 169 17.01 -14.69 6.49
N THR A 170 17.28 -13.79 5.55
CA THR A 170 18.38 -12.81 5.65
C THR A 170 18.22 -11.93 6.90
N ARG A 171 19.33 -11.58 7.54
CA ARG A 171 19.35 -10.72 8.75
C ARG A 171 18.54 -9.41 8.59
N PRO A 172 18.60 -8.69 7.44
CA PRO A 172 17.77 -7.51 7.23
C PRO A 172 16.27 -7.78 7.28
N LEU A 173 15.82 -8.95 6.80
CA LEU A 173 14.41 -9.32 6.81
C LEU A 173 13.92 -9.64 8.23
N LYS A 174 14.76 -10.28 9.07
CA LYS A 174 14.49 -10.48 10.51
C LYS A 174 14.28 -9.15 11.22
N ILE A 175 15.22 -8.22 11.01
CA ILE A 175 15.17 -6.89 11.61
C ILE A 175 13.93 -6.14 11.13
N GLY A 176 13.62 -6.21 9.83
CA GLY A 176 12.45 -5.57 9.23
C GLY A 176 11.13 -6.06 9.82
N ILE A 177 10.93 -7.37 9.91
CA ILE A 177 9.71 -7.92 10.53
C ILE A 177 9.66 -7.62 12.02
N GLY A 178 10.78 -7.74 12.73
CA GLY A 178 10.86 -7.38 14.15
C GLY A 178 10.49 -5.91 14.39
N LEU A 179 11.00 -5.01 13.55
CA LEU A 179 10.68 -3.59 13.59
C LEU A 179 9.22 -3.33 13.26
N PHE A 180 8.65 -4.02 12.26
CA PHE A 180 7.22 -3.93 11.93
C PHE A 180 6.35 -4.36 13.12
N VAL A 181 6.63 -5.52 13.70
CA VAL A 181 5.93 -6.04 14.88
C VAL A 181 6.04 -5.05 16.04
N PHE A 182 7.24 -4.52 16.29
CA PHE A 182 7.45 -3.53 17.33
C PHE A 182 6.64 -2.25 17.09
N LEU A 183 6.74 -1.64 15.91
CA LEU A 183 6.08 -0.38 15.59
C LEU A 183 4.55 -0.49 15.57
N ILE A 184 4.00 -1.63 15.13
CA ILE A 184 2.55 -1.78 14.91
C ILE A 184 1.85 -2.50 16.07
N LEU A 185 2.46 -3.55 16.62
CA LEU A 185 1.84 -4.35 17.68
C LEU A 185 2.25 -3.89 19.08
N ILE A 186 3.51 -3.48 19.28
CA ILE A 186 4.00 -3.09 20.61
C ILE A 186 3.74 -1.61 20.87
N LEU A 187 4.05 -0.73 19.92
CA LEU A 187 3.82 0.70 20.05
C LEU A 187 2.37 1.11 19.72
N ASN A 188 1.41 0.34 20.24
CA ASN A 188 0.00 0.66 20.10
C ASN A 188 -0.51 1.48 21.31
N ARG A 189 -1.69 2.08 21.15
CA ARG A 189 -2.33 2.94 22.17
C ARG A 189 -2.45 2.30 23.57
N THR A 190 -2.58 0.97 23.66
CA THR A 190 -2.67 0.25 24.94
C THR A 190 -1.36 0.30 25.72
N PHE A 191 -0.21 0.21 25.04
CA PHE A 191 1.09 0.14 25.70
C PHE A 191 1.77 1.50 25.87
N ILE A 192 1.70 2.36 24.86
CA ILE A 192 2.35 3.69 24.90
C ILE A 192 1.38 4.82 25.25
N GLY A 193 0.09 4.53 25.41
CA GLY A 193 -0.92 5.53 25.70
C GLY A 193 -1.35 6.36 24.48
N LYS A 194 -2.42 7.14 24.67
CA LYS A 194 -3.07 7.93 23.61
C LYS A 194 -2.12 8.94 22.97
N PHE A 195 -1.46 9.76 23.77
CA PHE A 195 -0.60 10.85 23.29
C PHE A 195 0.52 10.36 22.35
N TYR A 196 1.33 9.41 22.79
CA TYR A 196 2.43 8.89 21.98
C TYR A 196 1.91 8.16 20.73
N SER A 197 0.78 7.45 20.83
CA SER A 197 0.17 6.81 19.67
C SER A 197 -0.31 7.84 18.63
N GLU A 198 -0.86 8.97 19.06
CA GLU A 198 -1.28 10.06 18.17
C GLU A 198 -0.07 10.74 17.52
N VAL A 199 0.99 10.99 18.28
CA VAL A 199 2.26 11.51 17.73
C VAL A 199 2.80 10.57 16.65
N MET A 200 2.81 9.26 16.89
CA MET A 200 3.22 8.26 15.90
C MET A 200 2.30 8.24 14.67
N SER A 201 0.99 8.36 14.87
CA SER A 201 0.00 8.45 13.78
C SER A 201 0.22 9.68 12.92
N THR A 202 0.61 10.83 13.51
CA THR A 202 0.90 12.05 12.77
C THR A 202 2.04 11.83 11.79
N TYR A 203 3.05 11.05 12.14
CA TYR A 203 4.16 10.71 11.25
C TYR A 203 3.85 9.56 10.28
N HIS A 204 2.61 9.08 10.24
CA HIS A 204 2.17 8.00 9.35
C HIS A 204 3.12 6.78 9.36
N ILE A 205 3.63 6.42 10.55
CA ILE A 205 4.61 5.33 10.72
C ILE A 205 4.07 4.02 10.11
N ALA A 206 2.78 3.75 10.25
CA ALA A 206 2.13 2.58 9.65
C ALA A 206 2.22 2.57 8.12
N THR A 207 1.99 3.72 7.47
CA THR A 207 2.07 3.85 6.01
C THR A 207 3.49 3.58 5.49
N PHE A 208 4.51 4.12 6.15
CA PHE A 208 5.91 3.82 5.79
C PHE A 208 6.30 2.38 6.11
N ALA A 209 5.72 1.78 7.15
CA ALA A 209 5.90 0.37 7.45
C ALA A 209 5.31 -0.52 6.32
N PHE A 210 4.17 -0.14 5.72
CA PHE A 210 3.63 -0.83 4.54
C PHE A 210 4.56 -0.75 3.33
N ILE A 211 5.16 0.42 3.09
CA ILE A 211 6.19 0.61 2.05
C ILE A 211 7.40 -0.29 2.31
N GLY A 212 7.86 -0.37 3.57
CA GLY A 212 8.92 -1.28 3.99
C GLY A 212 8.59 -2.75 3.69
N ILE A 213 7.36 -3.18 3.99
CA ILE A 213 6.88 -4.53 3.64
C ILE A 213 6.93 -4.75 2.13
N ILE A 214 6.44 -3.80 1.31
CA ILE A 214 6.51 -3.92 -0.15
C ILE A 214 7.95 -4.15 -0.61
N PHE A 215 8.93 -3.41 -0.08
CA PHE A 215 10.34 -3.63 -0.44
C PHE A 215 10.87 -5.01 -0.03
N PHE A 216 10.45 -5.55 1.11
CA PHE A 216 10.81 -6.91 1.51
C PHE A 216 10.18 -7.97 0.59
N LEU A 217 8.90 -7.79 0.22
CA LEU A 217 8.21 -8.66 -0.72
C LEU A 217 8.87 -8.61 -2.11
N LEU A 218 9.20 -7.41 -2.60
CA LEU A 218 9.91 -7.23 -3.88
C LEU A 218 11.26 -7.93 -3.87
N LYS A 219 12.03 -7.78 -2.79
CA LYS A 219 13.33 -8.44 -2.66
C LYS A 219 13.20 -9.96 -2.68
N ARG A 220 12.17 -10.55 -2.03
CA ARG A 220 11.94 -12.00 -2.15
C ARG A 220 11.48 -12.41 -3.54
N HIS A 221 10.58 -11.64 -4.14
CA HIS A 221 10.14 -11.86 -5.52
C HIS A 221 11.32 -11.89 -6.51
N GLU A 222 12.27 -10.96 -6.36
CA GLU A 222 13.50 -10.94 -7.16
C GLU A 222 14.38 -12.16 -6.94
N ASN A 223 14.56 -12.59 -5.68
CA ASN A 223 15.34 -13.78 -5.37
C ASN A 223 14.70 -15.06 -5.95
N VAL A 224 13.39 -15.23 -5.77
CA VAL A 224 12.61 -16.32 -6.35
C VAL A 224 12.75 -16.35 -7.86
N THR A 225 12.67 -15.18 -8.51
CA THR A 225 12.88 -15.08 -9.95
C THR A 225 14.26 -15.61 -10.34
N ARG A 226 15.31 -15.17 -9.64
CA ARG A 226 16.69 -15.59 -9.94
C ARG A 226 16.87 -17.10 -9.76
N GLU A 227 16.32 -17.67 -8.69
CA GLU A 227 16.35 -19.11 -8.42
C GLU A 227 15.67 -19.90 -9.54
N GLN A 228 14.51 -19.46 -10.03
CA GLN A 228 13.81 -20.11 -11.14
C GLN A 228 14.55 -19.98 -12.47
N SER A 229 15.13 -18.81 -12.77
CA SER A 229 15.95 -18.62 -13.99
C SER A 229 17.16 -19.55 -14.01
N GLN A 230 17.88 -19.66 -12.89
CA GLN A 230 19.01 -20.58 -12.75
C GLN A 230 18.60 -22.04 -12.91
N LYS A 231 17.46 -22.43 -12.35
CA LYS A 231 16.93 -23.79 -12.51
C LYS A 231 16.62 -24.10 -13.97
N SER A 232 16.00 -23.16 -14.70
CA SER A 232 15.73 -23.32 -16.14
C SER A 232 17.01 -23.51 -16.94
N GLU A 233 18.03 -22.67 -16.70
CA GLU A 233 19.34 -22.77 -17.38
C GLU A 233 20.04 -24.10 -17.11
N SER A 234 19.99 -24.59 -15.87
CA SER A 234 20.60 -25.87 -15.48
C SER A 234 19.94 -27.08 -16.15
N VAL A 235 18.62 -27.04 -16.38
CA VAL A 235 17.88 -28.11 -17.06
C VAL A 235 18.21 -28.13 -18.55
N THR A 236 18.36 -26.96 -19.18
CA THR A 236 18.77 -26.87 -20.60
C THR A 236 20.23 -27.22 -20.85
N ALA A 237 21.09 -27.18 -19.83
CA ALA A 237 22.52 -27.49 -19.93
C ALA A 237 22.86 -28.96 -19.60
N ALA A 238 21.89 -29.77 -19.18
CA ALA A 238 22.08 -31.20 -18.98
C ALA A 238 22.00 -31.93 -20.34
N PRO A 239 23.05 -32.69 -20.75
CA PRO A 239 23.12 -33.38 -22.03
C PRO A 239 22.14 -34.56 -22.16
#